data_AF-A0A948P2N2-F1
#
_entry.id   AF-A0A948P2N2-F1
#
_cell.length_a   1.000
_cell.length_b   1.000
_cell.length_c   1.000
_cell.angle_alpha   90.00
_cell.angle_beta   90.00
_cell.angle_gamma   90.00
#
_symmetry.space_group_name_H-M   'P 1'
#
loop_
_entity.id
_entity.type
_entity.pdbx_description
1 polymer ?
#
loop_
_entity_poly.entity_id
_entity_poly.type
_entity_poly.pdbx_seq_one_letter_code
_entity_poly.pdbx_strand_id
1 'polypeptide(L)'
;LPGMAVIDADLALADKLRNGYQPDGEILARYHIPFFSAGDVIKFTTGRRLVAIGRMLCASDELVSGESKKQTVRILRVFND
;
A
#
# COMPACT_ATOMS: atom_id res chain seq x y z
N LEU A 1 -12.92 -10.51 1.11
CA LEU A 1 -13.31 -9.34 0.30
C LEU A 1 -12.79 -9.52 -1.13
N PRO A 2 -13.59 -10.14 -2.01
CA PRO A 2 -13.31 -10.15 -3.45
C PRO A 2 -13.41 -8.73 -4.03
N GLY A 3 -12.54 -8.37 -4.98
CA GLY A 3 -12.58 -7.08 -5.68
C GLY A 3 -11.63 -5.98 -5.18
N MET A 4 -10.99 -6.14 -4.01
CA MET A 4 -9.94 -5.20 -3.57
C MET A 4 -8.59 -5.60 -4.13
N ALA A 5 -7.84 -4.60 -4.60
CA ALA A 5 -6.50 -4.79 -5.10
C ALA A 5 -5.52 -5.17 -3.99
N VAL A 6 -4.58 -6.05 -4.34
CA VAL A 6 -3.69 -6.71 -3.39
C VAL A 6 -2.26 -6.26 -3.66
N ILE A 7 -1.55 -5.86 -2.62
CA ILE A 7 -0.10 -5.69 -2.63
C ILE A 7 0.48 -6.80 -1.77
N ASP A 8 1.29 -7.67 -2.38
CA ASP A 8 2.04 -8.69 -1.66
C ASP A 8 3.28 -8.05 -1.03
N ALA A 9 3.16 -7.73 0.25
CA ALA A 9 4.21 -7.15 1.06
C ALA A 9 5.16 -8.25 1.55
N ASP A 10 6.46 -8.02 1.32
CA ASP A 10 7.49 -8.80 2.00
C ASP A 10 7.43 -8.61 3.52
N LEU A 11 8.17 -9.45 4.24
CA LEU A 11 8.20 -9.42 5.71
C LEU A 11 8.68 -8.07 6.25
N ALA A 12 9.62 -7.41 5.59
CA ALA A 12 10.18 -6.14 6.04
C ALA A 12 9.16 -5.00 5.92
N LEU A 13 8.40 -4.94 4.83
CA LEU A 13 7.30 -3.99 4.69
C LEU A 13 6.17 -4.31 5.65
N ALA A 14 5.84 -5.60 5.84
CA ALA A 14 4.80 -6.01 6.78
C ALA A 14 5.11 -5.54 8.21
N ASP A 15 6.35 -5.67 8.67
CA ASP A 15 6.76 -5.19 9.99
C ASP A 15 6.76 -3.67 10.10
N LYS A 16 7.17 -2.95 9.05
CA LYS A 16 7.06 -1.49 9.01
C LYS A 16 5.59 -1.04 9.13
N LEU A 17 4.69 -1.67 8.37
CA LEU A 17 3.26 -1.38 8.40
C LEU A 17 2.68 -1.62 9.79
N ARG A 18 3.07 -2.71 10.46
CA ARG A 18 2.65 -2.99 11.84
C ARG A 18 3.10 -1.93 12.84
N ASN A 19 4.26 -1.33 12.60
CA ASN A 19 4.81 -0.23 13.37
C ASN A 19 4.25 1.15 12.97
N GLY A 20 3.21 1.20 12.13
CA GLY A 20 2.51 2.44 11.77
C GLY A 20 3.10 3.20 10.56
N TYR A 21 4.05 2.60 9.84
CA TYR A 21 4.61 3.19 8.62
C TYR A 21 3.52 3.44 7.57
N GLN A 22 3.61 4.58 6.91
CA GLN A 22 2.73 5.00 5.82
C GLN A 22 3.49 4.89 4.50
N PRO A 23 3.07 4.03 3.56
CA PRO A 23 3.78 3.86 2.30
C PRO A 23 3.79 5.13 1.42
N ASP A 24 4.95 5.43 0.86
CA ASP A 24 5.18 6.45 -0.16
C ASP A 24 5.18 5.84 -1.58
N GLY A 25 5.36 6.69 -2.59
CA GLY A 25 5.37 6.24 -3.99
C GLY A 25 6.58 5.37 -4.34
N GLU A 26 7.72 5.56 -3.66
CA GLU A 26 8.94 4.80 -3.95
C GLU A 26 8.79 3.35 -3.49
N ILE A 27 8.32 3.12 -2.26
CA ILE A 27 8.10 1.77 -1.75
C ILE A 27 7.02 1.06 -2.57
N LEU A 28 5.97 1.78 -2.96
CA LEU A 28 4.89 1.21 -3.74
C LEU A 28 5.32 0.86 -5.17
N ALA A 29 6.15 1.68 -5.82
CA ALA A 29 6.67 1.41 -7.17
C ALA A 29 7.52 0.12 -7.26
N ARG A 30 8.08 -0.34 -6.13
CA ARG A 30 8.79 -1.63 -6.06
C ARG A 30 7.85 -2.84 -6.13
N TYR A 31 6.58 -2.65 -5.77
CA TYR A 31 5.55 -3.65 -5.94
C TYR A 31 4.82 -3.39 -7.25
N HIS A 32 4.43 -4.44 -7.96
CA HIS A 32 3.73 -4.27 -9.23
C HIS A 32 2.29 -3.78 -8.95
N ILE A 33 2.11 -2.47 -8.89
CA ILE A 33 0.84 -1.86 -8.51
C ILE A 33 -0.11 -1.85 -9.72
N PRO A 34 -1.35 -2.36 -9.59
CA PRO A 34 -2.41 -2.06 -10.55
C PRO A 34 -2.68 -0.55 -10.66
N PHE A 35 -3.26 -0.11 -11.77
CA PHE A 35 -3.72 1.28 -11.90
C PHE A 35 -4.71 1.60 -10.78
N PHE A 36 -4.35 2.52 -9.89
CA PHE A 36 -5.19 2.98 -8.79
C PHE A 36 -5.55 4.44 -8.97
N SER A 37 -6.78 4.75 -8.59
CA SER A 37 -7.26 6.12 -8.46
C SER A 37 -7.11 6.62 -7.03
N ALA A 38 -6.99 7.94 -6.88
CA ALA A 38 -7.09 8.56 -5.57
C ALA A 38 -8.40 8.14 -4.89
N GLY A 39 -8.30 7.64 -3.66
CA GLY A 39 -9.42 7.17 -2.88
C GLY A 39 -9.66 5.65 -2.90
N ASP A 40 -9.01 4.91 -3.79
CA ASP A 40 -9.10 3.44 -3.84
C ASP A 40 -8.62 2.79 -2.54
N VAL A 41 -9.26 1.68 -2.17
CA VAL A 41 -8.89 0.89 -1.00
C VAL A 41 -8.09 -0.33 -1.43
N ILE A 42 -6.91 -0.45 -0.84
CA ILE A 42 -5.94 -1.50 -1.13
C ILE A 42 -5.69 -2.35 0.12
N LYS A 43 -5.32 -3.61 -0.07
CA LYS A 43 -4.91 -4.51 1.01
C LYS A 43 -3.46 -4.93 0.83
N PHE A 44 -2.73 -4.92 1.95
CA PHE A 44 -1.39 -5.46 2.05
C PHE A 44 -1.48 -6.86 2.64
N THR A 45 -0.94 -7.84 1.94
CA THR A 45 -0.88 -9.23 2.39
C THR A 45 0.56 -9.69 2.50
N THR A 46 0.83 -10.66 3.37
CA THR A 46 2.08 -11.42 3.34
C THR A 46 1.73 -12.89 3.18
N GLY A 47 1.96 -13.43 1.98
CA GLY A 47 1.43 -14.73 1.59
C GLY A 47 -0.10 -14.76 1.63
N ARG A 48 -0.70 -15.51 2.56
CA ARG A 48 -2.16 -15.61 2.73
C ARG A 48 -2.73 -14.76 3.86
N ARG A 49 -1.90 -14.02 4.60
CA ARG A 49 -2.32 -13.23 5.76
C ARG A 49 -2.53 -11.77 5.40
N LEU A 50 -3.62 -11.18 5.89
CA LEU A 50 -3.87 -9.75 5.77
C LEU A 50 -3.02 -9.01 6.81
N VAL A 51 -2.23 -8.03 6.36
CA VAL A 51 -1.35 -7.23 7.23
C VAL A 51 -1.96 -5.87 7.49
N ALA A 52 -2.43 -5.20 6.45
CA ALA A 52 -3.00 -3.85 6.56
C ALA A 52 -4.00 -3.57 5.45
N ILE A 53 -4.88 -2.61 5.70
CA ILE A 53 -5.73 -1.97 4.70
C ILE A 53 -5.34 -0.50 4.61
N GLY A 54 -5.15 -0.01 3.39
CA GLY A 54 -4.81 1.37 3.10
C GLY A 54 -5.76 2.00 2.09
N ARG A 55 -5.75 3.34 2.05
CA ARG A 55 -6.41 4.14 1.03
C ARG A 55 -5.37 4.89 0.22
N MET A 56 -5.49 4.86 -1.10
CA MET A 56 -4.68 5.67 -2.01
C MET A 56 -5.02 7.15 -1.84
N LEU A 57 -3.99 7.99 -1.74
CA LEU A 57 -4.10 9.45 -1.62
C LEU A 57 -3.92 10.15 -2.98
N CYS A 58 -3.27 9.50 -3.94
CA CYS A 58 -3.10 9.94 -5.30
C CYS A 58 -3.28 8.76 -6.26
N ALA A 59 -3.43 9.07 -7.55
CA ALA A 59 -3.49 8.04 -8.58
C ALA A 59 -2.09 7.45 -8.87
N SER A 60 -2.04 6.23 -9.39
CA SER A 60 -0.79 5.50 -9.63
C SER A 60 0.10 6.14 -10.70
N ASP A 61 -0.48 6.87 -11.65
CA ASP A 61 0.24 7.66 -12.66
C ASP A 61 0.99 8.85 -12.05
N GLU A 62 0.48 9.42 -10.96
CA GLU A 62 1.14 10.47 -10.18
C GLU A 62 2.37 9.96 -9.40
N LEU A 63 2.52 8.63 -9.26
CA LEU A 63 3.69 8.02 -8.59
C LEU A 63 4.93 8.01 -9.48
N VAL A 64 4.73 8.03 -10.80
CA VAL A 64 5.80 7.96 -11.80
C VAL A 64 6.43 9.34 -12.02
N SER A 65 5.73 10.43 -11.70
CA SER A 65 6.17 11.81 -11.97
C SER A 65 7.20 12.39 -10.98
N GLY A 66 7.77 11.57 -10.09
CA GLY A 66 8.97 11.95 -9.32
C GLY A 66 8.73 12.81 -8.06
N GLU A 67 7.49 13.00 -7.60
CA GLU A 67 7.22 13.46 -6.22
C GLU A 67 7.43 12.31 -5.21
N SER A 68 8.60 11.65 -5.25
CA SER A 68 8.87 10.36 -4.59
C SER A 68 8.80 10.37 -3.06
N LYS A 69 8.64 11.55 -2.43
CA LYS A 69 8.53 11.71 -0.97
C LYS A 69 7.11 11.96 -0.46
N LYS A 70 6.13 12.03 -1.35
CA LYS A 70 4.74 12.30 -0.96
C LYS A 70 4.11 11.00 -0.48
N GLN A 71 3.53 11.05 0.72
CA GLN A 71 2.75 9.94 1.25
C GLN A 71 1.65 9.60 0.24
N THR A 72 1.68 8.37 -0.25
CA THR A 72 0.80 7.91 -1.32
C THR A 72 -0.34 7.07 -0.79
N VAL A 73 -0.11 6.38 0.32
CA VAL A 73 -1.12 5.57 0.99
C VAL A 73 -1.30 6.06 2.42
N ARG A 74 -2.55 6.10 2.84
CA ARG A 74 -2.93 6.20 4.24
C ARG A 74 -3.41 4.85 4.74
N ILE A 75 -2.69 4.27 5.68
CA ILE A 75 -3.11 3.06 6.40
C ILE A 75 -4.34 3.40 7.23
N LEU A 76 -5.41 2.67 6.97
CA LEU A 76 -6.68 2.78 7.69
C LEU A 76 -6.70 1.84 8.89
N ARG A 77 -6.12 0.64 8.72
CA ARG A 77 -6.07 -0.38 9.76
C ARG A 77 -4.90 -1.32 9.55
N VAL A 78 -4.26 -1.66 10.65
CA VAL A 78 -3.27 -2.73 10.74
C VAL A 78 -3.92 -3.93 11.41
N PHE A 79 -3.55 -5.12 10.95
CA PHE A 79 -3.97 -6.39 11.52
C PHE A 79 -2.73 -7.07 12.11
N ASN A 80 -2.74 -7.27 13.43
CA ASN A 80 -1.86 -8.22 14.09
C ASN A 80 -2.68 -9.50 14.25
N ASP A 81 -2.15 -10.59 13.67
CA ASP A 81 -2.43 -11.94 14.20
C ASP A 81 -1.69 -12.08 15.54
#